data_AF-A0A3B0CTZ9-F1
#
_entry.id   AF-A0A3B0CTZ9-F1
#
_cell.length_a   1.000
_cell.length_b   1.000
_cell.length_c   1.000
_cell.angle_alpha   90.00
_cell.angle_beta   90.00
_cell.angle_gamma   90.00
#
_symmetry.space_group_name_H-M   'P 1'
#
loop_
_entity.id
_entity.type
_entity.pdbx_description
1 polymer ?
#
loop_
_entity_poly.entity_id
_entity_poly.type
_entity_poly.pdbx_seq_one_letter_code
_entity_poly.pdbx_strand_id
1 'polypeptide(L)' 'MLDNLESNYDCASAGDDLHRLLQEAEQLSSSIGGSKEDEERMNRIENQIRFIRNKCSIPGNS' A
#
# COMPACT_ATOMS: atom_id res chain seq x y z
N MET A 1 6.78 1.45 -4.97
CA MET A 1 5.53 0.88 -5.52
C MET A 1 5.79 -0.51 -6.07
N LEU A 2 4.95 -1.49 -5.69
CA LEU A 2 4.97 -2.82 -6.30
C LEU A 2 4.37 -2.71 -7.70
N ASP A 3 5.19 -2.72 -8.75
CA ASP A 3 4.68 -2.71 -10.12
C ASP A 3 3.84 -3.96 -10.38
N ASN A 4 2.56 -3.76 -10.71
CA ASN A 4 1.58 -4.79 -11.04
C ASN A 4 1.51 -5.94 -10.03
N LEU A 5 0.72 -5.75 -8.96
CA LEU A 5 0.19 -6.84 -8.16
C LEU A 5 -0.74 -7.70 -9.02
N GLU A 6 -0.14 -8.60 -9.80
CA GLU A 6 -0.84 -9.60 -10.58
C GLU A 6 -1.54 -10.60 -9.64
N SER A 7 -2.53 -11.33 -10.16
CA SER A 7 -3.18 -12.44 -9.45
C SER A 7 -2.21 -13.52 -8.95
N ASN A 8 -0.91 -13.44 -9.29
CA ASN A 8 0.18 -14.32 -8.85
C ASN A 8 1.04 -13.79 -7.69
N TYR A 9 0.74 -12.61 -7.12
CA TYR A 9 1.39 -12.12 -5.90
C TYR A 9 1.55 -13.20 -4.79
N ASP A 10 2.75 -13.31 -4.22
CA ASP A 10 3.10 -14.26 -3.17
C ASP A 10 2.85 -13.68 -1.78
N CYS A 11 2.00 -14.35 -1.01
CA CYS A 11 1.65 -13.90 0.34
C CYS A 11 2.77 -14.10 1.38
N ALA A 12 3.86 -14.82 1.04
CA ALA A 12 5.00 -14.99 1.93
C ALA A 12 5.69 -13.66 2.27
N SER A 13 5.66 -12.67 1.36
CA SER A 13 6.23 -11.33 1.58
C SER A 13 5.23 -10.29 2.07
N ALA A 14 3.95 -10.68 2.28
CA ALA A 14 2.87 -9.73 2.55
C ALA A 14 3.06 -8.90 3.82
N GLY A 15 3.70 -9.45 4.86
CA GLY A 15 4.02 -8.69 6.07
C GLY A 15 4.97 -7.53 5.80
N ASP A 16 6.09 -7.81 5.14
CA ASP A 16 7.12 -6.80 4.80
C ASP A 16 6.60 -5.78 3.80
N ASP A 17 5.84 -6.23 2.80
CA ASP A 17 5.23 -5.37 1.79
C ASP A 17 4.20 -4.42 2.40
N LEU A 18 3.32 -4.93 3.29
CA LEU A 18 2.37 -4.08 4.01
C LEU A 18 3.08 -3.07 4.91
N HIS A 19 4.14 -3.47 5.61
CA HIS A 19 4.90 -2.55 6.46
C HIS A 19 5.50 -1.40 5.63
N ARG A 20 6.12 -1.71 4.50
CA ARG A 20 6.67 -0.70 3.57
C ARG A 20 5.60 0.23 3.01
N LEU A 21 4.46 -0.32 2.58
CA LEU A 21 3.36 0.48 2.02
C LEU A 21 2.73 1.40 3.07
N LEU A 22 2.55 0.93 4.31
CA LEU A 22 2.04 1.75 5.41
C LEU A 22 3.03 2.88 5.76
N GLN A 23 4.33 2.60 5.79
CA GLN A 23 5.35 3.62 5.99
C GLN A 23 5.37 4.65 4.86
N GLU A 24 5.24 4.22 3.60
CA GLU A 24 5.15 5.12 2.45
C GLU A 24 3.92 6.02 2.53
N ALA A 25 2.76 5.48 2.97
CA ALA A 25 1.55 6.25 3.20
C ALA A 25 1.74 7.29 4.33
N GLU A 26 2.35 6.91 5.45
CA GLU A 26 2.58 7.82 6.57
C GLU A 26 3.53 8.97 6.20
N GLN A 27 4.58 8.68 5.42
CA GLN A 27 5.51 9.70 4.92
C GLN A 27 4.80 10.66 3.96
N LEU A 28 3.94 10.13 3.09
CA LEU A 28 3.22 10.92 2.10
C LEU A 28 2.14 11.80 2.75
N SER A 29 1.43 11.29 3.75
CA SER A 29 0.41 12.05 4.49
C SER A 29 1.02 13.14 5.39
N SER A 30 2.25 12.94 5.85
CA SER A 30 3.00 13.92 6.64
C SER A 30 3.59 15.07 5.82
N SER A 31 3.54 14.98 4.48
CA SER A 31 4.04 16.02 3.59
C SER A 31 3.04 17.18 3.50
N ILE A 32 3.42 18.36 3.99
CA ILE A 32 2.56 19.55 4.06
C ILE A 32 2.43 20.14 2.64
N GLY A 33 1.25 19.98 2.03
CA GLY A 33 0.90 20.60 0.75
C GLY A 33 0.54 19.64 -0.39
N GLY A 34 -0.02 18.46 -0.04
CA GLY A 34 -0.42 17.39 -0.97
C GLY A 34 -0.81 17.88 -2.36
N SER A 35 0.10 17.68 -3.30
CA SER A 35 -0.15 17.92 -4.71
C SER A 35 -1.11 16.85 -5.24
N LYS A 36 -1.71 17.09 -6.42
CA LYS A 36 -2.49 16.04 -7.11
C LYS A 36 -1.68 14.77 -7.33
N GLU A 37 -0.37 14.90 -7.53
CA GLU A 37 0.53 13.76 -7.68
C GLU A 37 0.67 12.97 -6.37
N ASP A 38 0.71 13.67 -5.22
CA ASP A 38 0.72 13.03 -3.90
C ASP A 38 -0.60 12.32 -3.61
N GLU A 39 -1.74 12.92 -3.97
CA GLU A 39 -3.05 12.28 -3.86
C GLU A 39 -3.14 11.01 -4.72
N GLU A 40 -2.69 11.07 -5.97
CA GLU A 40 -2.66 9.90 -6.85
C GLU A 40 -1.72 8.82 -6.31
N ARG A 41 -0.56 9.21 -5.75
CA ARG A 41 0.38 8.28 -5.15
C ARG A 41 -0.22 7.62 -3.91
N MET A 42 -0.92 8.38 -3.06
CA MET A 42 -1.64 7.84 -1.91
C MET A 42 -2.70 6.83 -2.35
N ASN A 43 -3.53 7.18 -3.33
CA ASN A 43 -4.55 6.30 -3.89
C ASN A 43 -3.96 4.98 -4.41
N ARG A 44 -2.78 5.04 -5.06
CA ARG A 44 -2.08 3.83 -5.51
C ARG A 44 -1.65 2.97 -4.32
N ILE A 45 -1.02 3.54 -3.29
CA ILE A 45 -0.57 2.83 -2.09
C ILE A 45 -1.74 2.16 -1.37
N GLU A 46 -2.86 2.87 -1.17
CA GLU A 46 -4.04 2.34 -0.50
C GLU A 46 -4.65 1.15 -1.27
N ASN A 47 -4.73 1.25 -2.59
CA ASN A 47 -5.20 0.15 -3.43
C ASN A 47 -4.30 -1.10 -3.30
N GLN A 48 -2.98 -0.92 -3.20
CA GLN A 48 -2.03 -2.01 -3.01
C GLN A 48 -2.20 -2.68 -1.64
N ILE A 49 -2.31 -1.88 -0.56
CA ILE A 49 -2.59 -2.39 0.79
C ILE A 49 -3.88 -3.21 0.80
N ARG A 50 -4.96 -2.67 0.21
CA ARG A 50 -6.25 -3.35 0.15
C ARG A 50 -6.15 -4.66 -0.64
N PHE A 51 -5.46 -4.66 -1.76
CA PHE A 51 -5.24 -5.87 -2.55
C PHE A 51 -4.51 -6.95 -1.74
N ILE A 52 -3.38 -6.61 -1.10
CA ILE A 52 -2.57 -7.58 -0.34
C ILE A 52 -3.39 -8.13 0.84
N ARG A 53 -4.08 -7.26 1.59
CA ARG A 53 -4.96 -7.69 2.69
C ARG A 53 -6.04 -8.66 2.22
N ASN A 54 -6.74 -8.31 1.14
CA ASN A 54 -7.81 -9.16 0.59
C ASN A 54 -7.26 -10.48 0.06
N LYS A 55 -6.18 -10.45 -0.71
CA LYS A 55 -5.61 -11.64 -1.34
C LYS A 55 -5.02 -12.60 -0.31
N CYS A 56 -4.34 -12.08 0.68
CA CYS A 56 -3.64 -12.89 1.70
C CYS A 56 -4.49 -13.11 2.96
N SER A 57 -5.75 -12.67 2.97
CA SER A 57 -6.66 -12.77 4.12
C SER A 57 -6.07 -12.18 5.41
N ILE A 58 -5.29 -11.11 5.29
CA ILE A 58 -4.65 -10.44 6.43
C ILE A 58 -5.63 -9.42 7.02
N PRO A 59 -5.98 -9.52 8.31
CA PRO A 59 -6.87 -8.55 8.94
C PRO A 59 -6.23 -7.17 8.97
N GLY A 60 -7.01 -6.14 8.64
CA GLY A 60 -6.59 -4.76 8.83
C GLY A 60 -6.71 -4.38 10.30
N ASN A 61 -5.59 -4.27 11.01
CA ASN A 61 -5.59 -3.46 12.23
C ASN A 61 -5.69 -2.00 11.80
N SER A 62 -6.85 -1.41 12.06
CA SER A 62 -7.07 0.03 12.11
C SER A 62 -6.81 0.52 13.53
#